data_AF-A0A1B7N9H6-F1
#
_entry.id   AF-A0A1B7N9H6-F1
#
_cell.length_a   1.000
_cell.length_b   1.000
_cell.length_c   1.000
_cell.angle_alpha   90.00
_cell.angle_beta   90.00
_cell.angle_gamma   90.00
#
_symmetry.space_group_name_H-M   'P 1'
#
loop_
_entity.id
_entity.type
_entity.pdbx_description
1 polymer ?
#
loop_
_entity_poly.entity_id
_entity_poly.type
_entity_poly.pdbx_seq_one_letter_code
_entity_poly.pdbx_strand_id
1 'polypeptide(L)'
;MDLLLLVTSWSHVLLAPYAKVEESFNLHATHDILMYGIEKHNLYKFDHNIFPGAVPRTFVGSILLAWLVSPVVYIAGQWGLLSTKMDLQIAVRLVLATLNAIGFMLVRRAVSRRFGRPTGLMYVLLTCSQFHLPFWMGRTLPNMFALFPVNLSFYALYNRAPQSQSPTRKNVDVAFALLTFTAIVFRSEVVLLLAPLAIQTLLLRHTSLLRLIKAGFLSGLFSIALTVVVDSYLWNQWPLWPELYGVYFNVFQGKSSEWGTSPGYAYFLSHLPKLLLGSLPLAVVGAASDIRVRALIIPPVIFIGLISGLGHKEWRFIVYVVPLFNIAAARGARWMVSRRKGSIFGQMMFVAVMATLAANCAITIASTWASMANYPGGSTLAKFNNRYTDQHTVHVHLSNLAAQTGASLFLQGHSPPYISPIPAPATGDWVYNKTEGLSLCDLTTSTSLTHLIAESSAEFVETGRWKLAGSVRGFSRWKLNLPRGGIAKLLEVPLHQWLSMLEMEMSDKLYILERTR
;
A
#
# COMPACT_ATOMS: atom_id res chain seq x y z
N MET A 1 -14.79 -17.71 0.95
CA MET A 1 -13.62 -17.28 1.75
C MET A 1 -12.57 -16.64 0.86
N ASP A 2 -11.96 -17.36 -0.08
CA ASP A 2 -10.91 -16.79 -0.97
C ASP A 2 -11.43 -15.60 -1.80
N LEU A 3 -12.62 -15.74 -2.40
CA LEU A 3 -13.26 -14.65 -3.15
C LEU A 3 -13.47 -13.37 -2.32
N LEU A 4 -13.73 -13.49 -1.01
CA LEU A 4 -13.95 -12.32 -0.17
C LEU A 4 -12.66 -11.49 -0.01
N LEU A 5 -11.51 -12.14 0.15
CA LEU A 5 -10.21 -11.45 0.20
C LEU A 5 -9.92 -10.70 -1.11
N LEU A 6 -10.26 -11.30 -2.25
CA LEU A 6 -10.06 -10.69 -3.56
C LEU A 6 -11.01 -9.50 -3.79
N VAL A 7 -12.31 -9.71 -3.56
CA VAL A 7 -13.32 -8.67 -3.76
C VAL A 7 -13.07 -7.48 -2.85
N THR A 8 -12.69 -7.69 -1.58
CA THR A 8 -12.38 -6.59 -0.67
C THR A 8 -11.17 -5.78 -1.16
N SER A 9 -10.08 -6.42 -1.59
CA SER A 9 -8.91 -5.67 -2.07
C SER A 9 -9.21 -4.92 -3.38
N TRP A 10 -9.94 -5.55 -4.30
CA TRP A 10 -10.38 -4.90 -5.55
C TRP A 10 -11.31 -3.73 -5.29
N SER A 11 -12.25 -3.87 -4.36
CA SER A 11 -13.17 -2.79 -3.99
C SER A 11 -12.41 -1.54 -3.56
N HIS A 12 -11.35 -1.68 -2.75
CA HIS A 12 -10.54 -0.52 -2.36
C HIS A 12 -9.75 0.12 -3.51
N VAL A 13 -9.27 -0.68 -4.47
CA VAL A 13 -8.62 -0.15 -5.68
C VAL A 13 -9.61 0.68 -6.49
N LEU A 14 -10.83 0.18 -6.69
CA LEU A 14 -11.87 0.86 -7.47
C LEU A 14 -12.42 2.10 -6.76
N LEU A 15 -12.58 2.05 -5.44
CA LEU A 15 -13.07 3.19 -4.64
C LEU A 15 -12.03 4.32 -4.56
N ALA A 16 -10.73 4.00 -4.51
CA ALA A 16 -9.65 4.98 -4.43
C ALA A 16 -8.59 4.74 -5.53
N PRO A 17 -8.90 5.11 -6.79
CA PRO A 17 -8.12 4.71 -7.96
C PRO A 17 -6.81 5.50 -8.12
N TYR A 18 -6.68 6.64 -7.45
CA TYR A 18 -5.48 7.48 -7.44
C TYR A 18 -4.40 7.01 -6.45
N ALA A 19 -3.16 7.43 -6.70
CA ALA A 19 -1.97 7.05 -5.94
C ALA A 19 -1.47 8.19 -5.04
N LYS A 20 -0.64 7.89 -4.03
CA LYS A 20 0.10 8.89 -3.27
C LYS A 20 1.56 8.98 -3.72
N VAL A 21 2.26 10.03 -3.29
CA VAL A 21 3.69 10.26 -3.60
C VAL A 21 4.56 9.05 -3.29
N GLU A 22 4.26 8.29 -2.25
CA GLU A 22 5.10 7.17 -1.84
C GLU A 22 5.00 5.95 -2.76
N GLU A 23 3.98 5.93 -3.62
CA GLU A 23 3.76 4.92 -4.65
C GLU A 23 4.42 5.28 -5.98
N SER A 24 4.84 6.55 -6.15
CA SER A 24 5.19 7.17 -7.42
C SER A 24 6.27 6.41 -8.16
N PHE A 25 7.37 6.06 -7.50
CA PHE A 25 8.50 5.41 -8.16
C PHE A 25 8.08 4.11 -8.85
N ASN A 26 7.51 3.14 -8.14
CA ASN A 26 7.16 1.86 -8.76
C ASN A 26 5.98 2.00 -9.72
N LEU A 27 5.08 2.96 -9.46
CA LEU A 27 3.96 3.24 -10.35
C LEU A 27 4.46 3.73 -11.70
N HIS A 28 5.31 4.75 -11.69
CA HIS A 28 5.89 5.36 -12.90
C HIS A 28 6.90 4.44 -13.57
N ALA A 29 7.71 3.69 -12.80
CA ALA A 29 8.56 2.64 -13.37
C ALA A 29 7.73 1.58 -14.11
N THR A 30 6.59 1.15 -13.55
CA THR A 30 5.69 0.19 -14.23
C THR A 30 5.07 0.83 -15.48
N HIS A 31 4.68 2.10 -15.41
CA HIS A 31 4.21 2.88 -16.57
C HIS A 31 5.26 2.87 -17.69
N ASP A 32 6.50 3.27 -17.38
CA ASP A 32 7.54 3.45 -18.38
C ASP A 32 7.97 2.13 -19.02
N ILE A 33 8.01 1.04 -18.24
CA ILE A 33 8.26 -0.30 -18.77
C ILE A 33 7.15 -0.73 -19.74
N LEU A 34 5.88 -0.46 -19.41
CA LEU A 34 4.75 -0.80 -20.28
C LEU A 34 4.75 0.05 -21.56
N MET A 35 5.08 1.34 -21.45
CA MET A 35 4.95 2.29 -22.55
C MET A 35 6.16 2.36 -23.47
N TYR A 36 7.37 2.32 -22.91
CA TYR A 36 8.62 2.50 -23.65
C TYR A 36 9.43 1.20 -23.80
N GLY A 37 9.10 0.15 -23.04
CA GLY A 37 9.91 -1.05 -22.94
C GLY A 37 11.23 -0.82 -22.20
N ILE A 38 12.08 -1.85 -22.16
CA ILE A 38 13.35 -1.85 -21.40
C ILE A 38 14.59 -1.70 -22.29
N GLU A 39 14.41 -1.27 -23.54
CA GLU A 39 15.53 -1.11 -24.47
C GLU A 39 16.40 0.09 -24.10
N LYS A 40 17.72 -0.04 -24.23
CA LYS A 40 18.70 0.96 -23.79
C LYS A 40 18.42 2.37 -24.36
N HIS A 41 17.98 2.44 -25.62
CA HIS A 41 17.70 3.71 -26.28
C HIS A 41 16.43 4.40 -25.76
N ASN A 42 15.59 3.74 -24.97
CA ASN A 42 14.38 4.32 -24.38
C ASN A 42 14.55 4.72 -22.91
N LEU A 43 15.62 4.26 -22.24
CA LEU A 43 15.80 4.49 -20.80
C LEU A 43 15.85 5.97 -20.42
N TYR A 44 16.40 6.84 -21.28
CA TYR A 44 16.45 8.29 -21.00
C TYR A 44 15.06 8.94 -20.89
N LYS A 45 14.00 8.29 -21.38
CA LYS A 45 12.62 8.77 -21.33
C LYS A 45 11.91 8.41 -20.02
N PHE A 46 12.52 7.58 -19.18
CA PHE A 46 11.91 7.13 -17.94
C PHE A 46 11.85 8.29 -16.92
N ASP A 47 10.78 8.31 -16.12
CA ASP A 47 10.46 9.35 -15.15
C ASP A 47 11.60 9.56 -14.15
N HIS A 48 12.29 8.50 -13.70
CA HIS A 48 13.38 8.61 -12.73
C HIS A 48 14.62 9.33 -13.28
N ASN A 49 14.79 9.39 -14.60
CA ASN A 49 15.87 10.14 -15.25
C ASN A 49 15.49 11.61 -15.44
N ILE A 50 14.21 11.91 -15.62
CA ILE A 50 13.69 13.28 -15.79
C ILE A 50 13.48 13.95 -14.42
N PHE A 51 12.98 13.20 -13.45
CA PHE A 51 12.66 13.62 -12.09
C PHE A 51 13.27 12.63 -11.08
N PRO A 52 14.57 12.75 -10.78
CA PRO A 52 15.23 11.84 -9.87
C PRO A 52 14.72 12.02 -8.43
N GLY A 53 14.34 10.91 -7.79
CA GLY A 53 14.02 10.88 -6.38
C GLY A 53 15.27 10.88 -5.49
N ALA A 54 15.09 11.08 -4.18
CA ALA A 54 16.19 11.15 -3.22
C ALA A 54 16.99 9.84 -3.06
N VAL A 55 16.34 8.68 -3.27
CA VAL A 55 16.95 7.36 -3.05
C VAL A 55 16.53 6.42 -4.18
N PRO A 56 17.47 5.71 -4.83
CA PRO A 56 17.15 4.73 -5.84
C PRO A 56 16.33 3.59 -5.25
N ARG A 57 15.45 3.03 -6.06
CA ARG A 57 14.56 1.92 -5.72
C ARG A 57 14.69 0.84 -6.77
N THR A 58 14.42 -0.41 -6.40
CA THR A 58 14.54 -1.53 -7.32
C THR A 58 13.45 -1.51 -8.40
N PHE A 59 13.83 -1.82 -9.64
CA PHE A 59 12.94 -2.05 -10.76
C PHE A 59 12.45 -3.50 -10.85
N VAL A 60 13.04 -4.45 -10.10
CA VAL A 60 12.67 -5.87 -10.18
C VAL A 60 11.16 -6.07 -9.96
N GLY A 61 10.58 -5.35 -9.00
CA GLY A 61 9.13 -5.40 -8.74
C GLY A 61 8.31 -4.84 -9.90
N SER A 62 8.69 -3.67 -10.40
CA SER A 62 8.00 -2.97 -11.49
C SER A 62 8.05 -3.75 -12.80
N ILE A 63 9.17 -4.41 -13.11
CA ILE A 63 9.31 -5.31 -14.28
C ILE A 63 8.37 -6.49 -14.16
N LEU A 64 8.38 -7.18 -13.01
CA LEU A 64 7.52 -8.33 -12.78
C LEU A 64 6.04 -7.92 -12.85
N LEU A 65 5.69 -6.75 -12.31
CA LEU A 65 4.32 -6.24 -12.36
C LEU A 65 3.91 -5.87 -13.79
N ALA A 66 4.75 -5.16 -14.55
CA ALA A 66 4.49 -4.86 -15.95
C ALA A 66 4.28 -6.15 -16.76
N TRP A 67 5.16 -7.15 -16.58
CA TRP A 67 5.04 -8.45 -17.24
C TRP A 67 3.73 -9.18 -16.91
N LEU A 68 3.31 -9.17 -15.64
CA LEU A 68 2.04 -9.77 -15.21
C LEU A 68 0.81 -8.99 -15.72
N VAL A 69 0.94 -7.68 -15.91
CA VAL A 69 -0.13 -6.79 -16.37
C VAL A 69 -0.33 -6.90 -17.88
N SER A 70 0.74 -7.09 -18.68
CA SER A 70 0.66 -7.19 -20.15
C SER A 70 -0.42 -8.15 -20.68
N PRO A 71 -0.55 -9.42 -20.22
CA PRO A 71 -1.61 -10.29 -20.71
C PRO A 71 -3.01 -9.82 -20.28
N VAL A 72 -3.13 -9.20 -19.11
CA VAL A 72 -4.41 -8.62 -18.63
C VAL A 72 -4.82 -7.45 -19.50
N VAL A 73 -3.87 -6.58 -19.86
CA VAL A 73 -4.10 -5.43 -20.75
C VAL A 73 -4.51 -5.89 -22.14
N TYR A 74 -3.84 -6.90 -22.68
CA TYR A 74 -4.19 -7.48 -23.97
C TYR A 74 -5.64 -8.02 -23.97
N ILE A 75 -6.00 -8.84 -22.99
CA ILE A 75 -7.34 -9.43 -22.88
C ILE A 75 -8.41 -8.35 -22.62
N ALA A 76 -8.16 -7.44 -21.69
CA ALA A 76 -9.09 -6.35 -21.37
C ALA A 76 -9.30 -5.43 -22.58
N GLY A 77 -8.28 -5.26 -23.41
CA GLY A 77 -8.35 -4.58 -24.69
C GLY A 77 -9.28 -5.24 -25.69
N GLN A 78 -9.21 -6.56 -25.85
CA GLN A 78 -10.11 -7.30 -26.75
C GLN A 78 -11.58 -7.17 -26.33
N TRP A 79 -11.84 -6.91 -25.05
CA TRP A 79 -13.19 -6.70 -24.51
C TRP A 79 -13.59 -5.22 -24.43
N GLY A 80 -12.76 -4.29 -24.91
CA GLY A 80 -13.05 -2.86 -24.86
C GLY A 80 -13.12 -2.29 -23.43
N LEU A 81 -12.48 -2.95 -22.46
CA LEU A 81 -12.49 -2.52 -21.05
C LEU A 81 -11.44 -1.46 -20.72
N LEU A 82 -10.52 -1.16 -21.66
CA LEU A 82 -9.47 -0.16 -21.50
C LEU A 82 -9.69 0.98 -22.51
N SER A 83 -9.96 2.16 -22.00
CA SER A 83 -10.22 3.37 -22.80
C SER A 83 -9.21 4.48 -22.54
N THR A 84 -8.70 4.56 -21.31
CA THR A 84 -7.78 5.60 -20.86
C THR A 84 -6.54 5.01 -20.21
N LYS A 85 -5.47 5.81 -20.14
CA LYS A 85 -4.29 5.46 -19.33
C LYS A 85 -4.63 5.28 -17.84
N MET A 86 -5.69 5.91 -17.36
CA MET A 86 -6.15 5.70 -15.98
C MET A 86 -6.69 4.28 -15.77
N ASP A 87 -7.36 3.71 -16.76
CA ASP A 87 -7.82 2.31 -16.71
C ASP A 87 -6.63 1.35 -16.61
N LEU A 88 -5.51 1.69 -17.26
CA LEU A 88 -4.25 0.95 -17.14
C LEU A 88 -3.67 1.02 -15.72
N GLN A 89 -3.71 2.18 -15.07
CA GLN A 89 -3.32 2.29 -13.65
C GLN A 89 -4.20 1.39 -12.77
N ILE A 90 -5.51 1.36 -13.01
CA ILE A 90 -6.43 0.49 -12.28
C ILE A 90 -6.05 -0.98 -12.52
N ALA A 91 -5.80 -1.39 -13.77
CA ALA A 91 -5.37 -2.75 -14.10
C ALA A 91 -4.08 -3.15 -13.37
N VAL A 92 -3.06 -2.27 -13.39
CA VAL A 92 -1.79 -2.46 -12.66
C VAL A 92 -2.05 -2.71 -11.18
N ARG A 93 -2.89 -1.87 -10.56
CA ARG A 93 -3.22 -1.97 -9.13
C ARG A 93 -4.05 -3.20 -8.79
N LEU A 94 -4.98 -3.61 -9.67
CA LEU A 94 -5.77 -4.84 -9.51
C LEU A 94 -4.90 -6.09 -9.60
N VAL A 95 -3.90 -6.13 -10.49
CA VAL A 95 -2.95 -7.24 -10.59
C VAL A 95 -2.10 -7.34 -9.32
N LEU A 96 -1.56 -6.22 -8.82
CA LEU A 96 -0.81 -6.21 -7.56
C LEU A 96 -1.68 -6.62 -6.36
N ALA A 97 -2.92 -6.11 -6.29
CA ALA A 97 -3.88 -6.48 -5.27
C ALA A 97 -4.21 -7.99 -5.29
N THR A 98 -4.32 -8.56 -6.49
CA THR A 98 -4.57 -9.99 -6.72
C THR A 98 -3.38 -10.82 -6.25
N LEU A 99 -2.16 -10.43 -6.60
CA LEU A 99 -0.94 -11.11 -6.17
C LEU A 99 -0.86 -11.17 -4.63
N ASN A 100 -1.05 -10.03 -3.97
CA ASN A 100 -1.09 -9.97 -2.52
C ASN A 100 -2.24 -10.81 -1.95
N ALA A 101 -3.45 -10.72 -2.52
CA ALA A 101 -4.60 -11.51 -2.07
C ALA A 101 -4.34 -13.02 -2.16
N ILE A 102 -3.66 -13.50 -3.21
CA ILE A 102 -3.23 -14.90 -3.32
C ILE A 102 -2.33 -15.29 -2.13
N GLY A 103 -1.40 -14.43 -1.72
CA GLY A 103 -0.59 -14.63 -0.51
C GLY A 103 -1.46 -14.86 0.74
N PHE A 104 -2.48 -14.02 0.95
CA PHE A 104 -3.44 -14.17 2.05
C PHE A 104 -4.32 -15.42 1.93
N MET A 105 -4.72 -15.79 0.71
CA MET A 105 -5.48 -17.03 0.47
C MET A 105 -4.65 -18.26 0.83
N LEU A 106 -3.36 -18.28 0.48
CA LEU A 106 -2.43 -19.36 0.86
C LEU A 106 -2.27 -19.44 2.38
N VAL A 107 -2.04 -18.31 3.05
CA VAL A 107 -1.96 -18.27 4.52
C VAL A 107 -3.28 -18.76 5.14
N ARG A 108 -4.44 -18.32 4.65
CA ARG A 108 -5.75 -18.83 5.10
C ARG A 108 -5.89 -20.34 4.90
N ARG A 109 -5.42 -20.90 3.79
CA ARG A 109 -5.41 -22.36 3.56
C ARG A 109 -4.56 -23.07 4.61
N ALA A 110 -3.37 -22.56 4.91
CA ALA A 110 -2.52 -23.08 5.98
C ALA A 110 -3.21 -23.03 7.35
N VAL A 111 -3.86 -21.91 7.68
CA VAL A 111 -4.63 -21.73 8.92
C VAL A 111 -5.79 -22.72 9.01
N SER A 112 -6.53 -22.89 7.92
CA SER A 112 -7.67 -23.81 7.85
C SER A 112 -7.23 -25.25 8.05
N ARG A 113 -6.08 -25.61 7.48
CA ARG A 113 -5.47 -26.94 7.63
C ARG A 113 -4.93 -27.16 9.04
N ARG A 114 -4.28 -26.17 9.64
CA ARG A 114 -3.62 -26.28 10.95
C ARG A 114 -4.59 -26.19 12.12
N PHE A 115 -5.60 -25.32 12.02
CA PHE A 115 -6.48 -24.95 13.12
C PHE A 115 -7.98 -25.12 12.83
N GLY A 116 -8.33 -25.70 11.68
CA GLY A 116 -9.71 -25.97 11.27
C GLY A 116 -10.36 -24.84 10.46
N ARG A 117 -11.35 -25.21 9.65
CA ARG A 117 -12.12 -24.30 8.77
C ARG A 117 -12.73 -23.09 9.49
N PRO A 118 -13.33 -23.20 10.70
CA PRO A 118 -13.88 -22.04 11.40
C PRO A 118 -12.84 -20.97 11.75
N THR A 119 -11.61 -21.37 12.10
CA THR A 119 -10.50 -20.44 12.31
C THR A 119 -10.13 -19.75 11.01
N GLY A 120 -10.09 -20.49 9.89
CA GLY A 120 -9.89 -19.93 8.56
C GLY A 120 -10.94 -18.89 8.17
N LEU A 121 -12.22 -19.12 8.53
CA LEU A 121 -13.29 -18.15 8.31
C LEU A 121 -13.08 -16.87 9.13
N MET A 122 -12.79 -16.98 10.43
CA MET A 122 -12.52 -15.82 11.29
C MET A 122 -11.31 -15.02 10.80
N TYR A 123 -10.26 -15.69 10.31
CA TYR A 123 -9.10 -15.03 9.70
C TYR A 123 -9.50 -14.17 8.50
N VAL A 124 -10.35 -14.69 7.61
CA VAL A 124 -10.84 -13.91 6.46
C VAL A 124 -11.68 -12.74 6.92
N LEU A 125 -12.66 -12.95 7.81
CA LEU A 125 -13.55 -11.88 8.27
C LEU A 125 -12.75 -10.75 8.94
N LEU A 126 -11.80 -11.07 9.82
CA LEU A 126 -10.94 -10.09 10.46
C LEU A 126 -10.08 -9.35 9.44
N THR A 127 -9.44 -10.05 8.51
CA THR A 127 -8.59 -9.44 7.47
C THR A 127 -9.40 -8.50 6.56
N CYS A 128 -10.60 -8.89 6.14
CA CYS A 128 -11.45 -8.07 5.27
C CYS A 128 -12.12 -6.90 6.02
N SER A 129 -12.32 -7.04 7.34
CA SER A 129 -12.89 -5.99 8.18
C SER A 129 -11.85 -4.94 8.62
N GLN A 130 -10.56 -5.15 8.39
CA GLN A 130 -9.50 -4.18 8.69
C GLN A 130 -9.31 -3.23 7.52
N PHE A 131 -9.17 -1.94 7.79
CA PHE A 131 -9.01 -0.94 6.74
C PHE A 131 -7.64 -1.01 6.05
N HIS A 132 -6.57 -0.94 6.84
CA HIS A 132 -5.23 -0.65 6.32
C HIS A 132 -4.77 -1.69 5.31
N LEU A 133 -4.82 -2.96 5.65
CA LEU A 133 -4.20 -3.98 4.80
C LEU A 133 -4.92 -4.13 3.44
N PRO A 134 -6.23 -4.38 3.35
CA PRO A 134 -6.94 -4.45 2.08
C PRO A 134 -6.86 -3.16 1.25
N PHE A 135 -6.88 -1.98 1.90
CA PHE A 135 -6.76 -0.70 1.20
C PHE A 135 -5.40 -0.49 0.52
N TRP A 136 -4.32 -0.94 1.16
CA TRP A 136 -2.96 -0.74 0.67
C TRP A 136 -2.44 -1.89 -0.20
N MET A 137 -3.04 -3.09 -0.17
CA MET A 137 -2.56 -4.27 -0.92
C MET A 137 -2.39 -4.08 -2.44
N GLY A 138 -3.16 -3.18 -3.05
CA GLY A 138 -3.08 -2.85 -4.49
C GLY A 138 -2.30 -1.58 -4.79
N ARG A 139 -1.64 -0.99 -3.81
CA ARG A 139 -0.84 0.25 -3.96
C ARG A 139 0.62 -0.11 -4.22
N THR A 140 1.27 0.59 -5.14
CA THR A 140 2.64 0.25 -5.63
C THR A 140 3.75 0.68 -4.65
N LEU A 141 3.50 0.55 -3.35
CA LEU A 141 4.54 0.71 -2.34
C LEU A 141 5.51 -0.48 -2.41
N PRO A 142 6.83 -0.28 -2.23
CA PRO A 142 7.74 -1.41 -2.22
C PRO A 142 7.46 -2.42 -1.08
N ASN A 143 6.80 -2.01 0.01
CA ASN A 143 6.27 -2.94 1.03
C ASN A 143 5.24 -3.92 0.48
N MET A 144 4.41 -3.51 -0.49
CA MET A 144 3.36 -4.36 -1.06
C MET A 144 3.94 -5.34 -2.09
N PHE A 145 5.07 -5.02 -2.72
CA PHE A 145 5.86 -5.99 -3.49
C PHE A 145 6.52 -7.02 -2.57
N ALA A 146 7.07 -6.58 -1.43
CA ALA A 146 7.66 -7.45 -0.41
C ALA A 146 6.62 -8.33 0.32
N LEU A 147 5.37 -7.90 0.42
CA LEU A 147 4.33 -8.60 1.18
C LEU A 147 3.98 -9.98 0.60
N PHE A 148 3.97 -10.13 -0.73
CA PHE A 148 3.69 -11.42 -1.37
C PHE A 148 4.72 -12.52 -1.03
N PRO A 149 6.03 -12.35 -1.27
CA PRO A 149 7.03 -13.36 -0.91
C PRO A 149 7.10 -13.61 0.61
N VAL A 150 6.86 -12.59 1.45
CA VAL A 150 6.73 -12.78 2.90
C VAL A 150 5.56 -13.70 3.23
N ASN A 151 4.37 -13.47 2.65
CA ASN A 151 3.22 -14.36 2.85
C ASN A 151 3.46 -15.78 2.32
N LEU A 152 4.20 -15.93 1.22
CA LEU A 152 4.60 -17.24 0.71
C LEU A 152 5.57 -17.96 1.68
N SER A 153 6.48 -17.23 2.32
CA SER A 153 7.34 -17.77 3.38
C SER A 153 6.53 -18.24 4.59
N PHE A 154 5.53 -17.46 5.03
CA PHE A 154 4.61 -17.87 6.08
C PHE A 154 3.81 -19.11 5.68
N TYR A 155 3.30 -19.16 4.46
CA TYR A 155 2.63 -20.35 3.96
C TYR A 155 3.55 -21.58 4.04
N ALA A 156 4.80 -21.48 3.59
CA ALA A 156 5.77 -22.58 3.66
C ALA A 156 6.02 -23.05 5.11
N LEU A 157 6.19 -22.11 6.05
CA LEU A 157 6.44 -22.41 7.47
C LEU A 157 5.22 -22.99 8.21
N TYR A 158 4.01 -22.54 7.87
CA TYR A 158 2.81 -22.82 8.66
C TYR A 158 1.80 -23.76 8.00
N ASN A 159 1.93 -24.07 6.70
CA ASN A 159 1.08 -25.05 6.00
C ASN A 159 1.44 -26.49 6.39
N ARG A 160 0.82 -26.98 7.47
CA ARG A 160 1.05 -28.34 7.98
C ARG A 160 -0.17 -28.90 8.69
N ALA A 161 -0.23 -30.22 8.80
CA ALA A 161 -1.31 -30.94 9.47
C ALA A 161 -1.42 -30.52 10.96
N PRO A 162 -2.60 -30.62 11.61
CA PRO A 162 -2.81 -30.14 12.98
C PRO A 162 -1.84 -30.67 14.05
N GLN A 163 -1.38 -31.92 13.90
CA GLN A 163 -0.49 -32.60 14.85
C GLN A 163 1.01 -32.47 14.50
N SER A 164 1.34 -31.91 13.33
CA SER A 164 2.74 -31.76 12.88
C SER A 164 3.52 -30.83 13.83
N GLN A 165 4.64 -31.29 14.38
CA GLN A 165 5.43 -30.47 15.31
C GLN A 165 6.35 -29.49 14.58
N SER A 166 6.90 -29.90 13.44
CA SER A 166 7.82 -29.10 12.61
C SER A 166 7.31 -28.95 11.17
N PRO A 167 7.74 -27.90 10.43
CA PRO A 167 7.66 -27.86 8.97
C PRO A 167 8.71 -28.79 8.33
N THR A 168 8.55 -29.13 7.06
CA THR A 168 9.56 -29.90 6.33
C THR A 168 10.81 -29.06 6.10
N ARG A 169 11.99 -29.70 6.06
CA ARG A 169 13.27 -29.00 5.82
C ARG A 169 13.26 -28.18 4.52
N LYS A 170 12.67 -28.74 3.45
CA LYS A 170 12.49 -28.03 2.17
C LYS A 170 11.67 -26.75 2.32
N ASN A 171 10.57 -26.80 3.08
CA ASN A 171 9.74 -25.62 3.31
C ASN A 171 10.47 -24.54 4.13
N VAL A 172 11.30 -24.96 5.10
CA VAL A 172 12.16 -24.04 5.84
C VAL A 172 13.16 -23.38 4.90
N ASP A 173 13.84 -24.16 4.06
CA ASP A 173 14.81 -23.64 3.07
C ASP A 173 14.14 -22.63 2.12
N VAL A 174 12.94 -22.96 1.60
CA VAL A 174 12.15 -22.06 0.73
C VAL A 174 11.75 -20.78 1.47
N ALA A 175 11.26 -20.89 2.71
CA ALA A 175 10.82 -19.72 3.47
C ALA A 175 11.96 -18.73 3.70
N PHE A 176 13.14 -19.21 4.12
CA PHE A 176 14.30 -18.35 4.34
C PHE A 176 14.90 -17.83 3.04
N ALA A 177 14.89 -18.60 1.95
CA ALA A 177 15.29 -18.09 0.65
C ALA A 177 14.40 -16.93 0.18
N LEU A 178 13.08 -17.03 0.37
CA LEU A 178 12.13 -15.96 0.03
C LEU A 178 12.30 -14.73 0.92
N LEU A 179 12.50 -14.90 2.23
CA LEU A 179 12.74 -13.79 3.15
C LEU A 179 14.07 -13.08 2.84
N THR A 180 15.13 -13.82 2.56
CA THR A 180 16.43 -13.25 2.15
C THR A 180 16.30 -12.48 0.85
N PHE A 181 15.66 -13.06 -0.17
CA PHE A 181 15.38 -12.38 -1.43
C PHE A 181 14.61 -11.08 -1.22
N THR A 182 13.56 -11.13 -0.39
CA THR A 182 12.74 -9.95 -0.10
C THR A 182 13.56 -8.87 0.60
N ALA A 183 14.40 -9.25 1.57
CA ALA A 183 15.23 -8.30 2.32
C ALA A 183 16.27 -7.60 1.44
N ILE A 184 16.86 -8.31 0.48
CA ILE A 184 17.94 -7.78 -0.37
C ILE A 184 17.37 -6.95 -1.53
N VAL A 185 16.29 -7.43 -2.16
CA VAL A 185 15.76 -6.80 -3.39
C VAL A 185 14.75 -5.72 -3.05
N PHE A 186 13.77 -6.00 -2.19
CA PHE A 186 12.63 -5.11 -2.02
C PHE A 186 12.74 -4.20 -0.80
N ARG A 187 13.06 -4.77 0.37
CA ARG A 187 12.95 -4.09 1.66
C ARG A 187 13.86 -4.66 2.74
N SER A 188 14.96 -3.97 2.98
CA SER A 188 15.97 -4.32 3.99
C SER A 188 15.40 -4.51 5.40
N GLU A 189 14.31 -3.81 5.78
CA GLU A 189 13.70 -3.99 7.11
C GLU A 189 13.18 -5.41 7.36
N VAL A 190 12.90 -6.20 6.31
CA VAL A 190 12.48 -7.61 6.43
C VAL A 190 13.57 -8.48 7.07
N VAL A 191 14.84 -8.06 7.05
CA VAL A 191 15.91 -8.76 7.77
C VAL A 191 15.64 -8.85 9.27
N LEU A 192 14.99 -7.84 9.85
CA LEU A 192 14.63 -7.78 11.26
C LEU A 192 13.48 -8.74 11.61
N LEU A 193 12.73 -9.23 10.62
CA LEU A 193 11.75 -10.32 10.76
C LEU A 193 12.39 -11.68 10.48
N LEU A 194 13.30 -11.75 9.50
CA LEU A 194 14.06 -12.95 9.15
C LEU A 194 14.85 -13.47 10.34
N ALA A 195 15.61 -12.60 11.03
CA ALA A 195 16.50 -13.02 12.11
C ALA A 195 15.76 -13.67 13.31
N PRO A 196 14.67 -13.11 13.85
CA PRO A 196 13.88 -13.78 14.89
C PRO A 196 13.26 -15.12 14.43
N LEU A 197 12.80 -15.20 13.17
CA LEU A 197 12.29 -16.47 12.61
C LEU A 197 13.40 -17.52 12.51
N ALA A 198 14.58 -17.12 12.04
CA ALA A 198 15.78 -17.96 11.96
C ALA A 198 16.14 -18.53 13.33
N ILE A 199 16.31 -17.65 14.32
CA ILE A 199 16.63 -18.03 15.71
C ILE A 199 15.57 -19.00 16.24
N GLN A 200 14.28 -18.68 16.08
CA GLN A 200 13.21 -19.57 16.54
C GLN A 200 13.28 -20.95 15.88
N THR A 201 13.50 -21.03 14.56
CA THR A 201 13.57 -22.34 13.87
C THR A 201 14.80 -23.16 14.26
N LEU A 202 15.90 -22.52 14.64
CA LEU A 202 17.09 -23.18 15.19
C LEU A 202 16.83 -23.70 16.61
N LEU A 203 16.25 -22.87 17.48
CA LEU A 203 15.89 -23.26 18.85
C LEU A 203 14.89 -24.42 18.88
N LEU A 204 13.91 -24.41 17.98
CA LEU A 204 12.93 -25.49 17.82
C LEU A 204 13.47 -26.69 17.03
N ARG A 205 14.75 -26.68 16.62
CA ARG A 205 15.42 -27.75 15.85
C ARG A 205 14.68 -28.13 14.56
N HIS A 206 14.00 -27.17 13.93
CA HIS A 206 13.35 -27.39 12.63
C HIS A 206 14.35 -27.49 11.48
N THR A 207 15.53 -26.88 11.64
CA THR A 207 16.65 -26.92 10.70
C THR A 207 17.99 -26.84 11.44
N SER A 208 19.11 -27.06 10.73
CA SER A 208 20.46 -26.86 11.25
C SER A 208 21.03 -25.50 10.83
N LEU A 209 21.97 -24.97 11.62
CA LEU A 209 22.64 -23.70 11.33
C LEU A 209 23.30 -23.72 9.95
N LEU A 210 24.03 -24.79 9.62
CA LEU A 210 24.70 -24.92 8.32
C LEU A 210 23.71 -24.88 7.15
N ARG A 211 22.54 -25.52 7.28
CA ARG A 211 21.52 -25.52 6.24
C ARG A 211 20.92 -24.13 6.05
N LEU A 212 20.65 -23.45 7.16
CA LEU A 212 20.12 -22.09 7.13
C LEU A 212 21.12 -21.12 6.50
N ILE A 213 22.40 -21.20 6.86
CA ILE A 213 23.48 -20.42 6.24
C ILE A 213 23.57 -20.73 4.76
N LYS A 214 23.54 -22.01 4.35
CA LYS A 214 23.59 -22.39 2.93
C LYS A 214 22.40 -21.83 2.15
N ALA A 215 21.18 -21.95 2.67
CA ALA A 215 19.99 -21.43 2.03
C ALA A 215 20.02 -19.89 1.94
N GLY A 216 20.41 -19.22 3.03
CA GLY A 216 20.56 -17.76 3.07
C GLY A 216 21.67 -17.25 2.16
N PHE A 217 22.82 -17.90 2.12
CA PHE A 217 23.95 -17.52 1.27
C PHE A 217 23.63 -17.68 -0.22
N LEU A 218 23.10 -18.83 -0.63
CA LEU A 218 22.75 -19.08 -2.04
C LEU A 218 21.66 -18.13 -2.54
N SER A 219 20.60 -17.96 -1.74
CA SER A 219 19.54 -16.99 -2.08
C SER A 219 20.05 -15.55 -2.05
N GLY A 220 20.92 -15.22 -1.10
CA GLY A 220 21.51 -13.89 -0.97
C GLY A 220 22.39 -13.52 -2.16
N LEU A 221 23.29 -14.41 -2.56
CA LEU A 221 24.17 -14.22 -3.71
C LEU A 221 23.35 -14.04 -5.00
N PHE A 222 22.34 -14.89 -5.22
CA PHE A 222 21.44 -14.76 -6.37
C PHE A 222 20.68 -13.43 -6.35
N SER A 223 20.18 -13.02 -5.18
CA SER A 223 19.39 -11.79 -5.03
C SER A 223 20.23 -10.54 -5.26
N ILE A 224 21.46 -10.51 -4.74
CA ILE A 224 22.43 -9.42 -4.96
C ILE A 224 22.78 -9.33 -6.45
N ALA A 225 23.10 -10.47 -7.08
CA ALA A 225 23.40 -10.50 -8.51
C ALA A 225 22.21 -9.97 -9.34
N LEU A 226 20.99 -10.39 -9.01
CA LEU A 226 19.78 -9.93 -9.70
C LEU A 226 19.57 -8.41 -9.57
N THR A 227 19.54 -7.88 -8.34
CA THR A 227 19.31 -6.44 -8.13
C THR A 227 20.44 -5.61 -8.72
N VAL A 228 21.70 -6.01 -8.54
CA VAL A 228 22.83 -5.27 -9.13
C VAL A 228 22.75 -5.28 -10.65
N VAL A 229 22.48 -6.41 -11.31
CA VAL A 229 22.40 -6.44 -12.78
C VAL A 229 21.22 -5.62 -13.30
N VAL A 230 20.02 -5.84 -12.77
CA VAL A 230 18.79 -5.20 -13.25
C VAL A 230 18.80 -3.70 -12.95
N ASP A 231 19.11 -3.33 -11.71
CA ASP A 231 18.98 -1.96 -11.26
C ASP A 231 20.12 -1.10 -11.79
N SER A 232 21.35 -1.61 -11.89
CA SER A 232 22.44 -0.85 -12.52
C SER A 232 22.17 -0.54 -13.99
N TYR A 233 21.52 -1.47 -14.71
CA TYR A 233 21.15 -1.28 -16.10
C TYR A 233 20.08 -0.17 -16.25
N LEU A 234 18.99 -0.23 -15.48
CA LEU A 234 17.87 0.71 -15.61
C LEU A 234 18.16 2.09 -15.00
N TRP A 235 19.02 2.16 -13.98
CA TRP A 235 19.54 3.41 -13.46
C TRP A 235 20.72 3.97 -14.27
N ASN A 236 21.23 3.23 -15.25
CA ASN A 236 22.43 3.58 -16.02
C ASN A 236 23.63 3.93 -15.11
N GLN A 237 23.78 3.21 -14.00
CA GLN A 237 24.81 3.43 -12.98
C GLN A 237 25.34 2.07 -12.51
N TRP A 238 26.62 1.77 -12.77
CA TRP A 238 27.23 0.48 -12.40
C TRP A 238 28.35 0.66 -11.37
N PRO A 239 28.34 -0.09 -10.24
CA PRO A 239 27.29 -0.97 -9.73
C PRO A 239 26.28 -0.22 -8.84
N LEU A 240 25.01 -0.61 -8.89
CA LEU A 240 23.95 -0.08 -8.03
C LEU A 240 23.19 -1.20 -7.33
N TRP A 241 23.16 -1.14 -6.00
CA TRP A 241 22.25 -1.92 -5.16
C TRP A 241 21.32 -0.96 -4.40
N PRO A 242 20.06 -0.79 -4.86
CA PRO A 242 19.14 0.22 -4.33
C PRO A 242 18.90 0.10 -2.81
N GLU A 243 18.67 -1.11 -2.31
CA GLU A 243 18.40 -1.29 -0.87
C GLU A 243 19.63 -1.02 -0.01
N LEU A 244 20.84 -1.41 -0.45
CA LEU A 244 22.07 -1.07 0.27
C LEU A 244 22.29 0.45 0.31
N TYR A 245 22.07 1.14 -0.82
CA TYR A 245 22.11 2.60 -0.87
C TYR A 245 21.07 3.21 0.08
N GLY A 246 19.85 2.67 0.09
CA GLY A 246 18.78 3.09 1.00
C GLY A 246 19.13 2.92 2.47
N VAL A 247 19.78 1.82 2.86
CA VAL A 247 20.28 1.62 4.23
C VAL A 247 21.39 2.62 4.55
N TYR A 248 22.34 2.82 3.65
CA TYR A 248 23.43 3.77 3.83
C TYR A 248 22.89 5.20 4.03
N PHE A 249 22.00 5.66 3.16
CA PHE A 249 21.40 6.98 3.24
C PHE A 249 20.55 7.16 4.50
N ASN A 250 19.66 6.22 4.83
CA ASN A 250 18.68 6.42 5.89
C ASN A 250 19.20 6.08 7.29
N VAL A 251 20.00 5.02 7.41
CA VAL A 251 20.47 4.48 8.69
C VAL A 251 21.86 5.00 9.02
N PHE A 252 22.80 4.90 8.08
CA PHE A 252 24.20 5.29 8.35
C PHE A 252 24.37 6.81 8.36
N GLN A 253 23.79 7.53 7.40
CA GLN A 253 23.83 9.01 7.37
C GLN A 253 22.77 9.68 8.27
N GLY A 254 21.86 8.91 8.87
CA GLY A 254 20.83 9.44 9.78
C GLY A 254 19.73 10.27 9.12
N LYS A 255 19.66 10.30 7.78
CA LYS A 255 18.67 11.09 7.00
C LYS A 255 17.23 10.62 7.19
N SER A 256 17.01 9.45 7.77
CA SER A 256 15.67 9.00 8.15
C SER A 256 14.96 9.99 9.09
N SER A 257 15.71 10.70 9.95
CA SER A 257 15.15 11.66 10.90
C SER A 257 14.51 12.90 10.25
N GLU A 258 14.91 13.26 9.02
CA GLU A 258 14.36 14.40 8.27
C GLU A 258 12.89 14.18 7.88
N TRP A 259 12.45 12.93 7.82
CA TRP A 259 11.05 12.55 7.56
C TRP A 259 10.20 12.51 8.84
N GLY A 260 10.71 13.07 9.94
CA GLY A 260 10.06 13.11 11.25
C GLY A 260 10.40 11.91 12.14
N THR A 261 10.36 12.11 13.46
CA THR A 261 10.66 11.09 14.45
C THR A 261 9.48 10.82 15.38
N SER A 262 9.45 9.62 15.96
CA SER A 262 8.45 9.27 16.97
C SER A 262 9.04 8.37 18.06
N PRO A 263 8.46 8.36 19.28
CA PRO A 263 8.97 7.58 20.40
C PRO A 263 9.07 6.07 20.09
N GLY A 264 9.96 5.36 20.80
CA GLY A 264 10.16 3.92 20.60
C GLY A 264 8.87 3.09 20.73
N TYR A 265 8.00 3.46 21.67
CA TYR A 265 6.72 2.76 21.89
C TYR A 265 5.66 3.01 20.82
N ALA A 266 5.89 3.90 19.84
CA ALA A 266 4.88 4.30 18.85
C ALA A 266 4.40 3.11 17.99
N TYR A 267 5.24 2.11 17.72
CA TYR A 267 4.79 0.92 17.01
C TYR A 267 3.76 0.12 17.81
N PHE A 268 3.96 -0.04 19.11
CA PHE A 268 3.05 -0.82 19.97
C PHE A 268 1.78 -0.05 20.31
N LEU A 269 1.85 1.26 20.54
CA LEU A 269 0.71 2.06 20.98
C LEU A 269 -0.08 2.72 19.85
N SER A 270 0.55 3.01 18.72
CA SER A 270 -0.09 3.75 17.63
C SER A 270 -0.22 2.92 16.36
N HIS A 271 0.88 2.37 15.82
CA HIS A 271 0.85 1.71 14.51
C HIS A 271 0.21 0.32 14.55
N LEU A 272 0.53 -0.52 15.53
CA LEU A 272 -0.01 -1.88 15.63
C LEU A 272 -1.53 -1.88 15.92
N PRO A 273 -2.06 -1.05 16.85
CA PRO A 273 -3.51 -0.91 17.02
C PRO A 273 -4.20 -0.35 15.77
N LYS A 274 -3.57 0.62 15.09
CA LYS A 274 -4.08 1.17 13.82
C LYS A 274 -4.19 0.11 12.72
N LEU A 275 -3.22 -0.79 12.63
CA LEU A 275 -3.22 -1.88 11.64
C LEU A 275 -4.22 -2.98 11.97
N LEU A 276 -4.30 -3.37 13.24
CA LEU A 276 -5.05 -4.55 13.65
C LEU A 276 -6.49 -4.25 14.07
N LEU A 277 -6.78 -3.03 14.51
CA LEU A 277 -8.07 -2.64 15.10
C LEU A 277 -8.49 -3.66 16.18
N GLY A 278 -9.73 -4.14 16.11
CA GLY A 278 -10.27 -5.17 16.99
C GLY A 278 -9.55 -6.53 16.94
N SER A 279 -8.69 -6.78 15.95
CA SER A 279 -7.90 -8.01 15.89
C SER A 279 -6.78 -8.04 16.95
N LEU A 280 -6.30 -6.89 17.43
CA LEU A 280 -5.24 -6.85 18.44
C LEU A 280 -5.66 -7.49 19.78
N PRO A 281 -6.77 -7.09 20.43
CA PRO A 281 -7.20 -7.74 21.67
C PRO A 281 -7.54 -9.22 21.46
N LEU A 282 -8.14 -9.57 20.31
CA LEU A 282 -8.40 -10.98 19.96
C LEU A 282 -7.10 -11.78 19.80
N ALA A 283 -6.03 -11.18 19.28
CA ALA A 283 -4.72 -11.82 19.14
C ALA A 283 -4.11 -12.12 20.51
N VAL A 284 -4.27 -11.23 21.50
CA VAL A 284 -3.86 -11.47 22.88
C VAL A 284 -4.61 -12.66 23.48
N VAL A 285 -5.94 -12.73 23.29
CA VAL A 285 -6.74 -13.90 23.72
C VAL A 285 -6.26 -15.17 23.03
N GLY A 286 -5.94 -15.11 21.74
CA GLY A 286 -5.40 -16.25 20.99
C GLY A 286 -4.06 -16.74 21.52
N ALA A 287 -3.15 -15.82 21.85
CA ALA A 287 -1.85 -16.13 22.43
C ALA A 287 -1.95 -16.71 23.86
N ALA A 288 -2.89 -16.21 24.66
CA ALA A 288 -3.17 -16.74 25.99
C ALA A 288 -3.81 -18.14 25.93
N SER A 289 -4.59 -18.42 24.89
CA SER A 289 -5.40 -19.65 24.78
C SER A 289 -4.71 -20.81 24.05
N ASP A 290 -3.70 -20.57 23.20
CA ASP A 290 -3.03 -21.61 22.40
C ASP A 290 -1.52 -21.39 22.33
N ILE A 291 -0.75 -22.33 22.89
CA ILE A 291 0.73 -22.32 22.87
C ILE A 291 1.30 -22.23 21.45
N ARG A 292 0.61 -22.83 20.46
CA ARG A 292 1.06 -22.80 19.05
C ARG A 292 0.92 -21.39 18.47
N VAL A 293 -0.09 -20.64 18.92
CA VAL A 293 -0.29 -19.23 18.53
C VAL A 293 0.75 -18.35 19.21
N ARG A 294 1.04 -18.60 20.50
CA ARG A 294 2.10 -17.90 21.23
C ARG A 294 3.45 -18.04 20.52
N ALA A 295 3.82 -19.26 20.14
CA ALA A 295 5.04 -19.49 19.35
C ALA A 295 5.05 -18.72 18.02
N LEU A 296 3.90 -18.64 17.34
CA LEU A 296 3.76 -17.95 16.05
C LEU A 296 3.94 -16.42 16.15
N ILE A 297 3.51 -15.78 17.25
CA ILE A 297 3.59 -14.31 17.39
C ILE A 297 4.89 -13.79 18.02
N ILE A 298 5.70 -14.65 18.64
CA ILE A 298 6.98 -14.24 19.25
C ILE A 298 7.92 -13.56 18.23
N PRO A 299 8.21 -14.15 17.05
CA PRO A 299 9.13 -13.51 16.09
C PRO A 299 8.62 -12.15 15.58
N PRO A 300 7.33 -11.97 15.22
CA PRO A 300 6.76 -10.65 14.92
C PRO A 300 6.88 -9.62 16.04
N VAL A 301 6.71 -10.01 17.30
CA VAL A 301 6.84 -9.08 18.44
C VAL A 301 8.30 -8.64 18.60
N ILE A 302 9.26 -9.56 18.48
CA ILE A 302 10.70 -9.24 18.51
C ILE A 302 11.05 -8.30 17.35
N PHE A 303 10.57 -8.59 16.15
CA PHE A 303 10.75 -7.73 14.98
C PHE A 303 10.27 -6.29 15.23
N ILE A 304 9.05 -6.13 15.78
CA ILE A 304 8.52 -4.80 16.13
C ILE A 304 9.41 -4.13 17.19
N GLY A 305 9.89 -4.87 18.19
CA GLY A 305 10.83 -4.37 19.19
C GLY A 305 12.15 -3.86 18.60
N LEU A 306 12.75 -4.62 17.67
CA LEU A 306 13.99 -4.25 17.00
C LEU A 306 13.82 -2.99 16.14
N ILE A 307 12.79 -2.95 15.30
CA ILE A 307 12.56 -1.81 14.40
C ILE A 307 12.10 -0.54 15.15
N SER A 308 11.63 -0.68 16.39
CA SER A 308 11.28 0.45 17.27
C SER A 308 12.48 1.34 17.63
N GLY A 309 13.70 0.82 17.45
CA GLY A 309 14.94 1.59 17.59
C GLY A 309 15.15 2.66 16.51
N LEU A 310 14.44 2.59 15.38
CA LEU A 310 14.54 3.62 14.33
C LEU A 310 13.80 4.90 14.74
N GLY A 311 14.42 6.06 14.55
CA GLY A 311 13.81 7.36 14.87
C GLY A 311 12.52 7.60 14.07
N HIS A 312 12.62 7.46 12.75
CA HIS A 312 11.48 7.52 11.84
C HIS A 312 10.70 6.21 11.85
N LYS A 313 9.38 6.31 11.97
CA LYS A 313 8.49 5.15 12.08
C LYS A 313 7.28 5.32 11.19
N GLU A 314 6.95 4.25 10.49
CA GLU A 314 5.81 4.20 9.60
C GLU A 314 5.13 2.85 9.71
N TRP A 315 3.80 2.85 9.65
CA TRP A 315 3.01 1.62 9.78
C TRP A 315 3.42 0.56 8.74
N ARG A 316 3.86 0.99 7.55
CA ARG A 316 4.21 0.09 6.44
C ARG A 316 5.44 -0.74 6.72
N PHE A 317 6.38 -0.27 7.54
CA PHE A 317 7.56 -1.05 7.90
C PHE A 317 7.20 -2.31 8.69
N ILE A 318 6.09 -2.31 9.43
CA ILE A 318 5.62 -3.47 10.21
C ILE A 318 4.44 -4.22 9.58
N VAL A 319 4.00 -3.85 8.37
CA VAL A 319 2.79 -4.44 7.74
C VAL A 319 2.88 -5.96 7.58
N TYR A 320 4.10 -6.49 7.46
CA TYR A 320 4.40 -7.92 7.35
C TYR A 320 3.92 -8.76 8.53
N VAL A 321 3.68 -8.15 9.70
CA VAL A 321 3.21 -8.90 10.88
C VAL A 321 1.71 -9.18 10.86
N VAL A 322 0.95 -8.38 10.11
CA VAL A 322 -0.52 -8.40 10.12
C VAL A 322 -1.10 -9.79 9.84
N PRO A 323 -0.63 -10.55 8.83
CA PRO A 323 -1.10 -11.92 8.60
C PRO A 323 -0.98 -12.79 9.86
N LEU A 324 0.16 -12.77 10.56
CA LEU A 324 0.41 -13.62 11.73
C LEU A 324 -0.43 -13.20 12.94
N PHE A 325 -0.58 -11.90 13.18
CA PHE A 325 -1.50 -11.40 14.20
C PHE A 325 -2.96 -11.73 13.90
N ASN A 326 -3.38 -11.71 12.63
CA ASN A 326 -4.74 -12.12 12.25
C ASN A 326 -4.98 -13.62 12.45
N ILE A 327 -3.95 -14.47 12.33
CA ILE A 327 -4.05 -15.90 12.71
C ILE A 327 -4.30 -16.03 14.21
N ALA A 328 -3.56 -15.28 15.02
CA ALA A 328 -3.73 -15.25 16.46
C ALA A 328 -5.12 -14.77 16.86
N ALA A 329 -5.56 -13.66 16.25
CA ALA A 329 -6.88 -13.09 16.46
C ALA A 329 -8.01 -14.05 16.08
N ALA A 330 -7.87 -14.74 14.94
CA ALA A 330 -8.83 -15.74 14.50
C ALA A 330 -8.93 -16.92 15.48
N ARG A 331 -7.81 -17.33 16.10
CA ARG A 331 -7.82 -18.36 17.15
C ARG A 331 -8.46 -17.88 18.43
N GLY A 332 -8.18 -16.66 18.86
CA GLY A 332 -8.84 -16.04 20.01
C GLY A 332 -10.35 -15.92 19.82
N ALA A 333 -10.78 -15.36 18.68
CA ALA A 333 -12.19 -15.27 18.31
C ALA A 333 -12.86 -16.65 18.25
N ARG A 334 -12.20 -17.64 17.65
CA ARG A 334 -12.73 -19.01 17.59
C ARG A 334 -12.91 -19.61 18.99
N TRP A 335 -11.94 -19.39 19.89
CA TRP A 335 -11.97 -19.87 21.27
C TRP A 335 -13.11 -19.23 22.08
N MET A 336 -13.34 -17.93 21.88
CA MET A 336 -14.44 -17.17 22.50
C MET A 336 -15.81 -17.68 22.00
N VAL A 337 -15.97 -17.83 20.68
CA VAL A 337 -17.23 -18.29 20.07
C VAL A 337 -17.53 -19.77 20.37
N SER A 338 -16.55 -20.59 20.74
CA SER A 338 -16.80 -21.98 21.21
C SER A 338 -17.40 -22.10 22.61
N ARG A 339 -17.47 -21.03 23.40
CA ARG A 339 -18.01 -21.14 24.76
C ARG A 339 -19.49 -21.56 24.73
N ARG A 340 -19.93 -22.30 25.75
CA ARG A 340 -21.32 -22.78 25.84
C ARG A 340 -22.28 -21.58 25.90
N LYS A 341 -23.20 -21.48 24.94
CA LYS A 341 -24.14 -20.35 24.81
C LYS A 341 -25.27 -20.36 25.85
N GLY A 342 -25.38 -21.42 26.66
CA GLY A 342 -26.31 -21.49 27.78
C GLY A 342 -25.87 -20.68 29.01
N SER A 343 -24.60 -20.26 29.08
CA SER A 343 -24.14 -19.36 30.15
C SER A 343 -24.04 -17.92 29.66
N ILE A 344 -24.31 -16.96 30.57
CA ILE A 344 -24.15 -15.52 30.32
C ILE A 344 -22.73 -15.23 29.79
N PHE A 345 -21.71 -15.86 30.38
CA PHE A 345 -20.32 -15.73 29.91
C PHE A 345 -20.15 -16.13 28.44
N GLY A 346 -20.71 -17.27 28.02
CA GLY A 346 -20.61 -17.71 26.63
C GLY A 346 -21.36 -16.80 25.65
N GLN A 347 -22.51 -16.25 26.07
CA GLN A 347 -23.26 -15.25 25.31
C GLN A 347 -22.46 -13.95 25.17
N MET A 348 -21.88 -13.44 26.26
CA MET A 348 -21.03 -12.25 26.25
C MET A 348 -19.81 -12.43 25.33
N MET A 349 -19.14 -13.58 25.37
CA MET A 349 -18.00 -13.86 24.50
C MET A 349 -18.39 -13.88 23.01
N PHE A 350 -19.55 -14.44 22.69
CA PHE A 350 -20.07 -14.42 21.32
C PHE A 350 -20.40 -12.99 20.86
N VAL A 351 -21.16 -12.24 21.68
CA VAL A 351 -21.52 -10.84 21.39
C VAL A 351 -20.27 -9.98 21.24
N ALA A 352 -19.26 -10.14 22.09
CA ALA A 352 -18.01 -9.39 22.01
C ALA A 352 -17.27 -9.58 20.67
N VAL A 353 -17.20 -10.81 20.16
CA VAL A 353 -16.58 -11.08 18.84
C VAL A 353 -17.41 -10.47 17.71
N MET A 354 -18.74 -10.60 17.75
CA MET A 354 -19.62 -10.03 16.72
C MET A 354 -19.58 -8.49 16.73
N ALA A 355 -19.57 -7.87 17.91
CA ALA A 355 -19.43 -6.43 18.09
C ALA A 355 -18.06 -5.94 17.58
N THR A 356 -16.99 -6.70 17.82
CA THR A 356 -15.64 -6.38 17.31
C THR A 356 -15.62 -6.38 15.78
N LEU A 357 -16.23 -7.38 15.13
CA LEU A 357 -16.34 -7.42 13.67
C LEU A 357 -17.18 -6.27 13.13
N ALA A 358 -18.32 -5.97 13.75
CA ALA A 358 -19.16 -4.84 13.36
C ALA A 358 -18.43 -3.50 13.49
N ALA A 359 -17.71 -3.28 14.60
CA ALA A 359 -16.91 -2.08 14.82
C ALA A 359 -15.77 -1.95 13.81
N ASN A 360 -15.06 -3.04 13.51
CA ASN A 360 -14.04 -3.07 12.46
C ASN A 360 -14.63 -2.67 11.10
N CYS A 361 -15.78 -3.23 10.71
CA CYS A 361 -16.46 -2.86 9.46
C CYS A 361 -16.84 -1.37 9.44
N ALA A 362 -17.42 -0.83 10.52
CA ALA A 362 -17.78 0.59 10.62
C ALA A 362 -16.55 1.51 10.47
N ILE A 363 -15.47 1.21 11.19
CA ILE A 363 -14.20 1.95 11.10
C ILE A 363 -13.62 1.86 9.68
N THR A 364 -13.71 0.69 9.05
CA THR A 364 -13.22 0.48 7.69
C THR A 364 -14.03 1.24 6.65
N ILE A 365 -15.35 1.28 6.77
CA ILE A 365 -16.21 2.09 5.89
C ILE A 365 -15.87 3.57 6.05
N ALA A 366 -15.80 4.09 7.28
CA ALA A 366 -15.46 5.49 7.53
C ALA A 366 -14.05 5.84 7.00
N SER A 367 -13.05 5.01 7.29
CA SER A 367 -11.68 5.22 6.82
C SER A 367 -11.57 5.16 5.29
N THR A 368 -12.33 4.28 4.65
CA THR A 368 -12.41 4.20 3.19
C THR A 368 -13.02 5.45 2.61
N TRP A 369 -14.14 5.91 3.16
CA TRP A 369 -14.83 7.11 2.70
C TRP A 369 -13.94 8.36 2.79
N ALA A 370 -13.26 8.56 3.92
CA ALA A 370 -12.28 9.64 4.06
C ALA A 370 -11.11 9.49 3.06
N SER A 371 -10.65 8.26 2.84
CA SER A 371 -9.53 8.01 1.94
C SER A 371 -9.88 8.24 0.47
N MET A 372 -11.11 7.95 0.03
CA MET A 372 -11.59 8.27 -1.32
C MET A 372 -11.49 9.77 -1.61
N ALA A 373 -11.75 10.61 -0.60
CA ALA A 373 -11.67 12.06 -0.67
C ALA A 373 -10.27 12.63 -0.47
N ASN A 374 -9.23 11.80 -0.29
CA ASN A 374 -7.86 12.23 0.02
C ASN A 374 -6.95 12.27 -1.24
N TYR A 375 -7.52 12.43 -2.44
CA TYR A 375 -6.76 12.51 -3.70
C TYR A 375 -7.16 13.72 -4.55
N PRO A 376 -7.05 14.96 -4.01
CA PRO A 376 -7.41 16.16 -4.75
C PRO A 376 -6.57 16.32 -6.03
N GLY A 377 -5.27 16.01 -6.04
CA GLY A 377 -4.42 16.11 -7.23
C GLY A 377 -4.89 15.24 -8.39
N GLY A 378 -5.15 13.95 -8.11
CA GLY A 378 -5.66 13.03 -9.13
C GLY A 378 -7.06 13.42 -9.64
N SER A 379 -7.94 13.85 -8.72
CA SER A 379 -9.28 14.30 -9.06
C SER A 379 -9.28 15.61 -9.87
N THR A 380 -8.36 16.53 -9.56
CA THR A 380 -8.20 17.80 -10.27
C THR A 380 -7.67 17.57 -11.67
N LEU A 381 -6.66 16.72 -11.82
CA LEU A 381 -6.09 16.39 -13.13
C LEU A 381 -7.10 15.65 -14.02
N ALA A 382 -7.89 14.73 -13.45
CA ALA A 382 -8.97 14.07 -14.19
C ALA A 382 -10.05 15.07 -14.65
N LYS A 383 -10.49 15.99 -13.77
CA LYS A 383 -11.43 17.06 -14.14
C LYS A 383 -10.83 18.01 -15.18
N PHE A 384 -9.54 18.32 -15.07
CA PHE A 384 -8.81 19.17 -16.01
C PHE A 384 -8.80 18.56 -17.42
N ASN A 385 -8.40 17.29 -17.55
CA ASN A 385 -8.38 16.59 -18.83
C ASN A 385 -9.76 16.57 -19.50
N ASN A 386 -10.81 16.24 -18.73
CA ASN A 386 -12.19 16.21 -19.25
C ASN A 386 -12.72 17.59 -19.64
N ARG A 387 -12.28 18.65 -18.95
CA ARG A 387 -12.75 20.02 -19.21
C ARG A 387 -12.17 20.59 -20.49
N TYR A 388 -10.91 20.28 -20.78
CA TYR A 388 -10.15 20.90 -21.87
C TYR A 388 -9.89 19.95 -23.04
N THR A 389 -10.57 18.80 -23.09
CA THR A 389 -10.39 17.73 -24.11
C THR A 389 -10.32 18.25 -25.54
N ASP A 390 -11.12 19.28 -25.90
CA ASP A 390 -11.20 19.84 -27.25
C ASP A 390 -10.12 20.89 -27.56
N GLN A 391 -9.28 21.26 -26.59
CA GLN A 391 -8.22 22.24 -26.79
C GLN A 391 -6.94 21.60 -27.34
N HIS A 392 -6.42 22.21 -28.40
CA HIS A 392 -5.10 21.93 -28.93
C HIS A 392 -4.05 22.80 -28.20
N THR A 393 -2.85 22.25 -28.00
CA THR A 393 -1.70 22.96 -27.41
C THR A 393 -1.94 23.45 -25.97
N VAL A 394 -2.20 22.51 -25.07
CA VAL A 394 -2.33 22.79 -23.63
C VAL A 394 -0.99 22.56 -22.93
N HIS A 395 -0.52 23.56 -22.20
CA HIS A 395 0.61 23.43 -21.29
C HIS A 395 0.16 23.77 -19.88
N VAL A 396 0.10 22.75 -19.03
CA VAL A 396 -0.36 22.85 -17.64
C VAL A 396 0.79 22.62 -16.67
N HIS A 397 0.93 23.50 -15.69
CA HIS A 397 1.82 23.26 -14.54
C HIS A 397 1.06 22.59 -13.40
N LEU A 398 1.69 21.59 -12.78
CA LEU A 398 1.17 20.83 -11.65
C LEU A 398 1.92 21.24 -10.39
N SER A 399 1.20 21.75 -9.38
CA SER A 399 1.79 22.06 -8.08
C SER A 399 2.30 20.82 -7.35
N ASN A 400 3.16 21.05 -6.35
CA ASN A 400 3.69 20.00 -5.49
C ASN A 400 2.56 19.21 -4.80
N LEU A 401 1.55 19.89 -4.23
CA LEU A 401 0.40 19.21 -3.65
C LEU A 401 -0.35 18.35 -4.66
N ALA A 402 -0.49 18.79 -5.92
CA ALA A 402 -1.12 17.98 -6.96
C ALA A 402 -0.32 16.70 -7.26
N ALA A 403 1.01 16.81 -7.38
CA ALA A 403 1.91 15.67 -7.54
C ALA A 403 1.85 14.71 -6.35
N GLN A 404 1.75 15.24 -5.12
CA GLN A 404 1.71 14.41 -3.92
C GLN A 404 0.37 13.71 -3.68
N THR A 405 -0.71 14.23 -4.27
CA THR A 405 -2.09 13.82 -3.97
C THR A 405 -2.86 13.25 -5.16
N GLY A 406 -2.17 12.57 -6.07
CA GLY A 406 -2.80 11.69 -7.05
C GLY A 406 -2.51 11.96 -8.50
N ALA A 407 -1.81 13.05 -8.85
CA ALA A 407 -1.35 13.24 -10.22
C ALA A 407 -0.23 12.22 -10.54
N SER A 408 -0.45 11.41 -11.57
CA SER A 408 0.49 10.37 -12.04
C SER A 408 0.65 10.44 -13.56
N LEU A 409 1.66 9.76 -14.10
CA LEU A 409 1.84 9.63 -15.55
C LEU A 409 0.63 9.00 -16.25
N PHE A 410 -0.07 8.08 -15.58
CA PHE A 410 -1.30 7.48 -16.10
C PHE A 410 -2.47 8.46 -16.22
N LEU A 411 -2.39 9.63 -15.58
CA LEU A 411 -3.38 10.71 -15.76
C LEU A 411 -2.95 11.71 -16.84
N GLN A 412 -1.76 11.57 -17.43
CA GLN A 412 -1.32 12.39 -18.56
C GLN A 412 -1.89 11.79 -19.85
N GLY A 413 -3.22 11.90 -19.98
CA GLY A 413 -4.00 11.24 -21.01
C GLY A 413 -3.82 11.84 -22.40
N HIS A 414 -3.43 13.11 -22.50
CA HIS A 414 -3.30 13.87 -23.74
C HIS A 414 -1.85 14.10 -24.19
N SER A 415 -0.89 13.37 -23.61
CA SER A 415 0.52 13.41 -24.02
C SER A 415 1.00 11.99 -24.37
N PRO A 416 1.85 11.79 -25.40
CA PRO A 416 2.49 10.50 -25.61
C PRO A 416 3.35 10.12 -24.39
N PRO A 417 3.65 8.83 -24.18
CA PRO A 417 3.41 7.67 -25.05
C PRO A 417 2.00 7.05 -24.86
N TYR A 418 1.58 6.25 -25.83
CA TYR A 418 0.35 5.45 -25.79
C TYR A 418 0.69 3.98 -26.07
N ILE A 419 -0.07 3.06 -25.46
CA ILE A 419 0.11 1.62 -25.62
C ILE A 419 -1.16 1.02 -26.22
N SER A 420 -1.02 0.17 -27.25
CA SER A 420 -2.14 -0.63 -27.75
C SER A 420 -2.67 -1.53 -26.63
N PRO A 421 -3.97 -1.51 -26.31
CA PRO A 421 -5.10 -1.14 -27.17
C PRO A 421 -5.72 0.24 -26.87
N ILE A 422 -5.09 1.06 -26.02
CA ILE A 422 -5.59 2.37 -25.63
C ILE A 422 -5.38 3.34 -26.82
N PRO A 423 -6.45 3.90 -27.40
CA PRO A 423 -6.32 4.82 -28.53
C PRO A 423 -5.64 6.11 -28.08
N ALA A 424 -4.80 6.67 -28.97
CA ALA A 424 -4.32 8.03 -28.78
C ALA A 424 -5.50 9.01 -28.94
N PRO A 425 -5.64 10.02 -28.06
CA PRO A 425 -6.66 11.05 -28.21
C PRO A 425 -6.36 11.92 -29.43
N ALA A 426 -7.40 12.55 -29.97
CA ALA A 426 -7.27 13.48 -31.10
C ALA A 426 -6.42 14.72 -30.78
N THR A 427 -6.42 15.14 -29.51
CA THR A 427 -5.63 16.25 -28.96
C THR A 427 -4.42 15.68 -28.19
N GLY A 428 -3.33 15.37 -28.91
CA GLY A 428 -2.15 14.68 -28.37
C GLY A 428 -0.96 15.56 -27.96
N ASP A 429 -1.09 16.89 -28.05
CA ASP A 429 0.04 17.83 -27.93
C ASP A 429 0.09 18.54 -26.57
N TRP A 430 -0.34 17.87 -25.50
CA TRP A 430 -0.35 18.47 -24.17
C TRP A 430 1.00 18.32 -23.47
N VAL A 431 1.38 19.32 -22.69
CA VAL A 431 2.56 19.32 -21.83
C VAL A 431 2.12 19.41 -20.37
N TYR A 432 2.44 18.38 -19.60
CA TYR A 432 2.21 18.32 -18.17
C TYR A 432 3.51 18.61 -17.42
N ASN A 433 3.69 19.86 -17.03
CA ASN A 433 4.89 20.36 -16.39
C ASN A 433 4.82 20.16 -14.86
N LYS A 434 5.85 19.51 -14.29
CA LYS A 434 5.99 19.26 -12.85
C LYS A 434 7.23 19.93 -12.26
N THR A 435 7.80 20.93 -12.93
CA THR A 435 9.00 21.61 -12.44
C THR A 435 8.73 22.20 -11.06
N GLU A 436 9.56 21.77 -10.11
CA GLU A 436 9.52 22.22 -8.72
C GLU A 436 10.27 23.54 -8.53
N GLY A 437 10.00 24.24 -7.42
CA GLY A 437 10.74 25.46 -7.04
C GLY A 437 10.38 26.71 -7.86
N LEU A 438 9.32 26.68 -8.66
CA LEU A 438 8.85 27.84 -9.40
C LEU A 438 8.07 28.81 -8.50
N SER A 439 8.43 30.10 -8.56
CA SER A 439 7.69 31.16 -7.88
C SER A 439 6.43 31.57 -8.67
N LEU A 440 5.53 32.30 -8.02
CA LEU A 440 4.36 32.89 -8.69
C LEU A 440 4.77 33.80 -9.87
N CYS A 441 5.90 34.51 -9.74
CA CYS A 441 6.43 35.35 -10.81
C CYS A 441 6.87 34.50 -12.02
N ASP A 442 7.57 33.39 -11.78
CA ASP A 442 8.04 32.49 -12.85
C ASP A 442 6.86 31.89 -13.61
N LEU A 443 5.84 31.42 -12.88
CA LEU A 443 4.63 30.84 -13.46
C LEU A 443 3.83 31.86 -14.27
N THR A 444 3.77 33.12 -13.81
CA THR A 444 2.98 34.19 -14.44
C THR A 444 3.71 34.87 -15.61
N THR A 445 5.04 34.86 -15.60
CA THR A 445 5.88 35.46 -16.64
C THR A 445 6.05 34.51 -17.82
N SER A 446 6.11 33.19 -17.58
CA SER A 446 6.19 32.19 -18.65
C SER A 446 5.06 32.38 -19.66
N THR A 447 5.39 32.62 -20.93
CA THR A 447 4.41 32.76 -22.02
C THR A 447 3.91 31.41 -22.54
N SER A 448 4.62 30.32 -22.23
CA SER A 448 4.28 28.98 -22.69
C SER A 448 3.22 28.29 -21.85
N LEU A 449 3.04 28.70 -20.59
CA LEU A 449 2.02 28.14 -19.70
C LEU A 449 0.63 28.67 -20.07
N THR A 450 -0.30 27.75 -20.26
CA THR A 450 -1.71 28.04 -20.60
C THR A 450 -2.62 27.87 -19.38
N HIS A 451 -2.29 26.92 -18.50
CA HIS A 451 -3.09 26.54 -17.35
C HIS A 451 -2.21 26.25 -16.14
N LEU A 452 -2.76 26.40 -14.94
CA LEU A 452 -2.12 25.99 -13.69
C LEU A 452 -3.07 25.14 -12.87
N ILE A 453 -2.53 24.11 -12.21
CA ILE A 453 -3.17 23.45 -11.08
C ILE A 453 -2.40 23.89 -9.83
N ALA A 454 -3.00 24.82 -9.08
CA ALA A 454 -2.36 25.54 -7.98
C ALA A 454 -3.01 25.28 -6.62
N GLU A 455 -2.26 25.54 -5.56
CA GLU A 455 -2.68 25.38 -4.16
C GLU A 455 -3.47 26.61 -3.65
N SER A 456 -3.21 27.77 -4.24
CA SER A 456 -3.93 29.03 -4.02
C SER A 456 -4.50 29.54 -5.35
N SER A 457 -5.60 30.29 -5.30
CA SER A 457 -6.18 30.96 -6.47
C SER A 457 -6.13 32.49 -6.36
N ALA A 458 -6.29 33.05 -5.16
CA ALA A 458 -6.35 34.49 -4.93
C ALA A 458 -5.13 35.23 -5.50
N GLU A 459 -3.93 34.79 -5.12
CA GLU A 459 -2.66 35.43 -5.53
C GLU A 459 -2.48 35.45 -7.05
N PHE A 460 -2.91 34.39 -7.75
CA PHE A 460 -2.82 34.33 -9.21
C PHE A 460 -3.88 35.20 -9.89
N VAL A 461 -5.10 35.21 -9.37
CA VAL A 461 -6.19 36.02 -9.93
C VAL A 461 -5.92 37.52 -9.74
N GLU A 462 -5.29 37.92 -8.62
CA GLU A 462 -4.87 39.30 -8.35
C GLU A 462 -3.88 39.85 -9.38
N THR A 463 -3.08 38.99 -10.03
CA THR A 463 -2.19 39.42 -11.12
C THR A 463 -2.95 39.89 -12.36
N GLY A 464 -4.26 39.60 -12.46
CA GLY A 464 -5.09 39.86 -13.64
C GLY A 464 -4.78 38.96 -14.84
N ARG A 465 -3.77 38.08 -14.77
CA ARG A 465 -3.35 37.19 -15.87
C ARG A 465 -3.98 35.80 -15.82
N TRP A 466 -4.64 35.47 -14.72
CA TRP A 466 -5.21 34.14 -14.47
C TRP A 466 -6.67 34.27 -14.07
N LYS A 467 -7.50 33.38 -14.60
CA LYS A 467 -8.91 33.24 -14.28
C LYS A 467 -9.15 31.89 -13.60
N LEU A 468 -9.91 31.91 -12.51
CA LEU A 468 -10.34 30.69 -11.84
C LEU A 468 -11.36 29.92 -12.71
N ALA A 469 -11.00 28.71 -13.11
CA ALA A 469 -11.84 27.82 -13.89
C ALA A 469 -12.58 26.78 -13.03
N GLY A 470 -12.03 26.42 -11.86
CA GLY A 470 -12.71 25.53 -10.92
C GLY A 470 -11.86 25.17 -9.70
N SER A 471 -12.46 24.50 -8.72
CA SER A 471 -11.79 23.99 -7.53
C SER A 471 -12.14 22.52 -7.27
N VAL A 472 -11.27 21.84 -6.53
CA VAL A 472 -11.50 20.49 -6.05
C VAL A 472 -11.36 20.45 -4.54
N ARG A 473 -12.42 19.96 -3.90
CA ARG A 473 -12.47 19.74 -2.47
C ARG A 473 -11.86 18.38 -2.12
N GLY A 474 -11.10 18.35 -1.03
CA GLY A 474 -10.56 17.14 -0.43
C GLY A 474 -10.94 17.01 1.04
N PHE A 475 -10.75 15.82 1.59
CA PHE A 475 -10.99 15.54 3.01
C PHE A 475 -10.14 16.46 3.90
N SER A 476 -10.77 17.05 4.92
CA SER A 476 -10.09 17.87 5.93
C SER A 476 -10.11 17.21 7.30
N ARG A 477 -11.30 16.93 7.83
CA ARG A 477 -11.45 16.27 9.14
C ARG A 477 -12.84 15.67 9.30
N TRP A 478 -12.96 14.79 10.29
CA TRP A 478 -14.26 14.38 10.81
C TRP A 478 -14.75 15.41 11.83
N LYS A 479 -15.97 15.91 11.65
CA LYS A 479 -16.65 16.79 12.59
C LYS A 479 -17.73 15.99 13.31
N LEU A 480 -17.66 15.95 14.63
CA LEU A 480 -18.65 15.27 15.46
C LEU A 480 -19.69 16.29 15.94
N ASN A 481 -20.89 16.23 15.39
CA ASN A 481 -22.00 17.08 15.77
C ASN A 481 -22.75 16.42 16.95
N LEU A 482 -22.28 16.69 18.17
CA LEU A 482 -22.89 16.17 19.40
C LEU A 482 -24.21 16.91 19.74
N PRO A 483 -25.21 16.22 20.33
CA PRO A 483 -26.45 16.85 20.80
C PRO A 483 -26.17 17.82 21.97
N ARG A 484 -27.02 18.85 22.13
CA ARG A 484 -26.93 19.82 23.23
C ARG A 484 -27.06 19.09 24.58
N GLY A 485 -25.92 18.93 25.27
CA GLY A 485 -25.78 18.09 26.49
C GLY A 485 -24.59 17.13 26.47
N GLY A 486 -23.86 17.03 25.35
CA GLY A 486 -22.63 16.24 25.26
C GLY A 486 -22.86 14.73 25.16
N ILE A 487 -21.83 13.94 25.49
CA ILE A 487 -21.82 12.47 25.36
C ILE A 487 -22.91 11.81 26.24
N ALA A 488 -23.30 12.45 27.35
CA ALA A 488 -24.31 11.92 28.27
C ALA A 488 -25.68 11.71 27.62
N LYS A 489 -26.05 12.54 26.64
CA LYS A 489 -27.31 12.42 25.88
C LYS A 489 -27.20 11.55 24.63
N LEU A 490 -26.03 10.99 24.34
CA LEU A 490 -25.83 10.14 23.16
C LEU A 490 -26.70 8.88 23.23
N LEU A 491 -26.94 8.36 24.44
CA LEU A 491 -27.80 7.20 24.70
C LEU A 491 -29.30 7.47 24.45
N GLU A 492 -29.72 8.74 24.47
CA GLU A 492 -31.10 9.16 24.19
C GLU A 492 -31.36 9.30 22.68
N VAL A 493 -30.31 9.32 21.86
CA VAL A 493 -30.45 9.51 20.42
C VAL A 493 -30.69 8.16 19.73
N PRO A 494 -31.73 8.04 18.89
CA PRO A 494 -31.98 6.84 18.11
C PRO A 494 -30.78 6.43 17.24
N LEU A 495 -30.44 5.14 17.23
CA LEU A 495 -29.31 4.56 16.49
C LEU A 495 -29.23 5.00 15.02
N HIS A 496 -30.37 5.23 14.36
CA HIS A 496 -30.40 5.67 12.95
C HIS A 496 -29.85 7.09 12.75
N GLN A 497 -29.83 7.94 13.78
CA GLN A 497 -29.31 9.32 13.72
C GLN A 497 -27.81 9.40 14.10
N TRP A 498 -27.21 8.31 14.58
CA TRP A 498 -25.80 8.31 14.95
C TRP A 498 -24.89 8.51 13.74
N LEU A 499 -25.30 8.00 12.56
CA LEU A 499 -24.56 8.21 11.31
C LEU A 499 -24.57 9.68 10.87
N SER A 500 -25.64 10.43 11.16
CA SER A 500 -25.71 11.87 10.87
C SER A 500 -24.89 12.75 11.83
N MET A 501 -24.38 12.20 12.94
CA MET A 501 -23.51 12.94 13.86
C MET A 501 -22.08 13.05 13.37
N LEU A 502 -21.63 12.11 12.51
CA LEU A 502 -20.29 12.11 11.97
C LEU A 502 -20.30 12.74 10.58
N GLU A 503 -19.96 14.02 10.52
CA GLU A 503 -19.94 14.79 9.27
C GLU A 503 -18.51 14.83 8.71
N MET A 504 -18.36 14.51 7.42
CA MET A 504 -17.09 14.62 6.70
C MET A 504 -16.90 16.06 6.22
N GLU A 505 -16.00 16.81 6.87
CA GLU A 505 -15.69 18.18 6.46
C GLU A 505 -14.70 18.15 5.29
N MET A 506 -15.09 18.83 4.21
CA MET A 506 -14.34 18.94 2.96
C MET A 506 -13.92 20.40 2.76
N SER A 507 -12.68 20.67 2.37
CA SER A 507 -12.24 22.01 1.97
C SER A 507 -11.67 22.00 0.57
N ASP A 508 -11.69 23.14 -0.12
CA ASP A 508 -10.92 23.30 -1.36
C ASP A 508 -9.44 23.07 -1.09
N LYS A 509 -8.77 22.30 -1.96
CA LYS A 509 -7.35 21.94 -1.83
C LYS A 509 -6.55 22.36 -3.06
N LEU A 510 -7.15 22.29 -4.23
CA LEU A 510 -6.51 22.62 -5.50
C LEU A 510 -7.47 23.39 -6.40
N TYR A 511 -6.91 24.29 -7.17
CA TYR A 511 -7.62 25.18 -8.07
C TYR A 511 -7.09 25.01 -9.49
N ILE A 512 -7.99 25.04 -10.46
CA ILE A 512 -7.67 25.06 -11.88
C ILE A 512 -7.74 26.51 -12.34
N LEU A 513 -6.62 27.02 -12.82
CA LEU A 513 -6.47 28.38 -13.34
C LEU A 513 -6.22 28.32 -14.84
N GLU A 514 -6.89 29.20 -15.58
CA GLU A 514 -6.75 29.39 -17.02
C GLU A 514 -6.18 30.77 -17.29
N ARG A 515 -5.22 30.87 -18.21
CA ARG A 515 -4.63 32.15 -18.53
C ARG A 515 -5.65 33.05 -19.24
N THR A 516 -5.76 34.30 -18.82
CA THR A 516 -6.54 35.30 -19.52
C THR A 516 -5.84 35.67 -20.83
N ARG A 517 -6.59 35.64 -21.94
CA ARG A 517 -6.08 36.06 -23.25
C ARG A 517 -5.81 37.55 -23.31
#